data_AF-A0A534L6G1-F1
#
_entry.id   AF-A0A534L6G1-F1
#
_cell.length_a   1.000
_cell.length_b   1.000
_cell.length_c   1.000
_cell.angle_alpha   90.00
_cell.angle_beta   90.00
_cell.angle_gamma   90.00
#
_symmetry.space_group_name_H-M   'P 1'
#
loop_
_entity.id
_entity.type
_entity.pdbx_description
1 polymer ?
#
loop_
_entity_poly.entity_id
_entity_poly.type
_entity_poly.pdbx_seq_one_letter_code
_entity_poly.pdbx_strand_id
1 'polypeptide(L)'
;MAAGACGPRSHPTRILGGPRRLRPAAGSRPRDEPLAAQVSIRELSPRLSGRNRVGLGERGRRGGRRPADRHARGESPPPHGGIVTVRRLDKPFSEERIRRSISRILRENALCSISTVAPGHRPHINTAYFCYTSDLVLYFLSDPDSRHCRNLERSPSLAMTVFRSVQEWGGQDRGLQLFGTGARTSGRAVADAERTYAARFAPYAKWMKGMSRAERRQAALLRSYAFYRFLPDRIKILDEAEFGGAIFVTALIVRGRRGNTAIRWSVTERLSP
;
A
#
# COMPACT_ATOMS: atom_id res chain seq x y z
N MET A 1 40.13 -49.91 -52.23
CA MET A 1 39.13 -50.94 -52.60
C MET A 1 37.94 -50.22 -53.20
N ALA A 2 37.59 -50.59 -54.44
CA ALA A 2 36.45 -50.12 -55.24
C ALA A 2 35.11 -50.56 -54.62
N ALA A 3 33.91 -50.11 -54.98
CA ALA A 3 33.31 -49.46 -56.17
C ALA A 3 31.99 -48.77 -55.68
N GLY A 4 31.21 -47.96 -56.39
CA GLY A 4 31.10 -47.55 -57.79
C GLY A 4 29.72 -46.87 -58.01
N ALA A 5 29.66 -46.06 -59.07
CA ALA A 5 28.58 -45.25 -59.67
C ALA A 5 27.11 -45.81 -59.63
N CYS A 6 26.02 -45.05 -59.86
CA CYS A 6 25.75 -44.10 -60.96
C CYS A 6 24.43 -43.30 -60.73
N GLY A 7 24.29 -42.12 -61.38
CA GLY A 7 23.21 -41.10 -61.24
C GLY A 7 21.90 -41.37 -62.01
N PRO A 8 21.12 -40.37 -62.54
CA PRO A 8 21.44 -38.95 -62.77
C PRO A 8 20.35 -37.91 -62.33
N ARG A 9 20.63 -36.63 -62.66
CA ARG A 9 19.89 -35.39 -62.35
C ARG A 9 18.69 -35.12 -63.28
N SER A 10 17.68 -34.39 -62.78
CA SER A 10 16.88 -33.42 -63.55
C SER A 10 16.11 -32.43 -62.64
N HIS A 11 16.30 -31.12 -62.84
CA HIS A 11 15.50 -30.00 -62.30
C HIS A 11 14.20 -29.79 -63.12
N PRO A 12 13.38 -28.74 -62.87
CA PRO A 12 12.67 -28.31 -61.67
C PRO A 12 11.14 -28.22 -61.92
N THR A 13 10.30 -28.11 -60.89
CA THR A 13 8.88 -27.72 -61.09
C THR A 13 8.39 -26.81 -59.97
N ARG A 14 8.02 -25.59 -60.39
CA ARG A 14 7.21 -24.61 -59.65
C ARG A 14 5.85 -25.22 -59.27
N ILE A 15 5.49 -25.18 -58.00
CA ILE A 15 4.10 -25.25 -57.52
C ILE A 15 4.01 -24.23 -56.35
N LEU A 16 3.50 -23.02 -56.60
CA LEU A 16 2.09 -22.59 -56.50
C LEU A 16 1.60 -22.38 -55.05
N GLY A 17 1.39 -21.11 -54.72
CA GLY A 17 0.21 -20.65 -53.96
C GLY A 17 0.18 -20.94 -52.47
N GLY A 18 0.66 -19.96 -51.67
CA GLY A 18 0.40 -19.94 -50.24
C GLY A 18 -1.10 -19.84 -49.92
N PRO A 19 -1.59 -20.50 -48.85
CA PRO A 19 -2.94 -20.27 -48.37
C PRO A 19 -3.05 -18.93 -47.63
N ARG A 20 -4.06 -18.19 -48.07
CA ARG A 20 -4.50 -16.84 -47.65
C ARG A 20 -4.53 -16.65 -46.13
N ARG A 21 -3.98 -15.51 -45.68
CA ARG A 21 -4.31 -14.94 -44.36
C ARG A 21 -5.83 -14.74 -44.29
N LEU A 22 -6.49 -15.50 -43.42
CA LEU A 22 -7.83 -15.17 -42.98
C LEU A 22 -7.74 -13.89 -42.13
N ARG A 23 -8.35 -12.81 -42.63
CA ARG A 23 -8.63 -11.59 -41.86
C ARG A 23 -9.50 -11.97 -40.66
N PRO A 24 -9.14 -11.63 -39.42
CA PRO A 24 -10.10 -11.67 -38.32
C PRO A 24 -11.18 -10.63 -38.61
N ALA A 25 -12.44 -11.05 -38.49
CA ALA A 25 -13.60 -10.19 -38.55
C ALA A 25 -13.45 -9.05 -37.52
N ALA A 26 -13.86 -7.85 -37.93
CA ALA A 26 -13.94 -6.68 -37.08
C ALA A 26 -15.00 -6.89 -35.99
N GLY A 27 -14.60 -7.55 -34.90
CA GLY A 27 -15.33 -7.57 -33.65
C GLY A 27 -15.18 -6.23 -32.97
N SER A 28 -16.31 -5.57 -32.74
CA SER A 28 -16.44 -4.35 -31.95
C SER A 28 -15.68 -4.47 -30.62
N ARG A 29 -14.60 -3.69 -30.48
CA ARG A 29 -13.97 -3.44 -29.18
C ARG A 29 -15.06 -2.91 -28.24
N PRO A 30 -15.13 -3.35 -26.97
CA PRO A 30 -15.90 -2.61 -25.98
C PRO A 30 -15.34 -1.19 -25.99
N ARG A 31 -16.22 -0.21 -26.25
CA ARG A 31 -15.85 1.19 -26.23
C ARG A 31 -15.24 1.46 -24.86
N ASP A 32 -13.98 1.89 -24.84
CA ASP A 32 -13.41 2.55 -23.67
C ASP A 32 -14.31 3.73 -23.36
N GLU A 33 -15.22 3.55 -22.40
CA GLU A 33 -15.96 4.65 -21.81
C GLU A 33 -14.92 5.65 -21.30
N PRO A 34 -14.99 6.94 -21.67
CA PRO A 34 -14.07 7.92 -21.14
C PRO A 34 -14.19 7.89 -19.62
N LEU A 35 -13.06 7.66 -18.94
CA LEU A 35 -12.97 7.75 -17.49
C LEU A 35 -13.61 9.07 -17.08
N ALA A 36 -14.74 9.03 -16.37
CA ALA A 36 -15.42 10.22 -15.88
C ALA A 36 -14.40 11.15 -15.19
N ALA A 37 -14.58 12.47 -15.38
CA ALA A 37 -13.67 13.50 -14.88
C ALA A 37 -13.18 13.17 -13.45
N GLN A 38 -11.86 13.19 -13.29
CA GLN A 38 -11.15 12.86 -12.05
C GLN A 38 -11.54 13.87 -10.97
N VAL A 39 -12.49 13.52 -10.11
CA VAL A 39 -12.77 14.26 -8.88
C VAL A 39 -11.75 13.78 -7.85
N SER A 40 -10.71 14.58 -7.59
CA SER A 40 -9.72 14.23 -6.56
C SER A 40 -10.34 14.43 -5.16
N ILE A 41 -9.77 13.78 -4.13
CA ILE A 41 -10.20 13.98 -2.73
C ILE A 41 -10.27 15.47 -2.33
N ARG A 42 -9.50 16.33 -3.01
CA ARG A 42 -9.53 17.79 -2.86
C ARG A 42 -10.92 18.38 -3.07
N GLU A 43 -11.66 17.91 -4.07
CA GLU A 43 -12.97 18.44 -4.43
C GLU A 43 -14.07 17.96 -3.48
N LEU A 44 -13.77 16.95 -2.65
CA LEU A 44 -14.68 16.38 -1.64
C LEU A 44 -14.55 17.04 -0.27
N SER A 45 -13.56 17.89 -0.03
CA SER A 45 -13.32 18.54 1.26
C SER A 45 -13.81 20.00 1.26
N PRO A 46 -14.55 20.47 2.28
CA PRO A 46 -14.91 21.89 2.40
C PRO A 46 -13.65 22.75 2.41
N ARG A 47 -13.61 23.81 1.61
CA ARG A 47 -12.50 24.77 1.58
C ARG A 47 -12.35 25.39 2.98
N LEU A 48 -11.30 25.03 3.72
CA LEU A 48 -10.88 25.79 4.89
C LEU A 48 -10.29 27.12 4.41
N SER A 49 -11.16 28.14 4.37
CA SER A 49 -10.76 29.53 4.28
C SER A 49 -10.06 29.93 5.58
N GLY A 50 -8.82 30.41 5.51
CA GLY A 50 -8.21 31.15 6.62
C GLY A 50 -6.74 30.86 6.85
N ARG A 51 -5.88 31.73 6.31
CA ARG A 51 -4.45 31.86 6.69
C ARG A 51 -4.36 32.26 8.17
N ASN A 52 -3.79 31.41 9.03
CA ASN A 52 -3.24 31.87 10.31
C ASN A 52 -1.72 32.03 10.20
N ARG A 53 -1.29 33.26 9.88
CA ARG A 53 0.04 33.75 10.24
C ARG A 53 0.01 34.01 11.75
N VAL A 54 0.74 33.21 12.53
CA VAL A 54 0.96 33.50 13.95
C VAL A 54 2.18 34.43 14.04
N GLY A 55 1.92 35.71 14.27
CA GLY A 55 2.94 36.71 14.61
C GLY A 55 3.06 36.85 16.13
N LEU A 56 4.30 36.89 16.62
CA LEU A 56 4.65 37.24 18.00
C LEU A 56 4.25 38.71 18.30
N GLY A 57 3.85 39.00 19.55
CA GLY A 57 3.84 40.38 20.04
C GLY A 57 2.96 40.69 21.26
N GLU A 58 3.57 40.61 22.44
CA GLU A 58 3.45 41.53 23.59
C GLU A 58 2.19 41.66 24.47
N ARG A 59 2.51 41.90 25.75
CA ARG A 59 1.62 42.06 26.90
C ARG A 59 1.20 43.53 27.01
N GLY A 60 -0.05 43.77 27.41
CA GLY A 60 -0.51 45.07 27.91
C GLY A 60 -1.80 44.93 28.71
N ARG A 61 -1.73 45.15 30.03
CA ARG A 61 -2.90 45.27 30.91
C ARG A 61 -3.55 46.64 30.71
N ARG A 62 -4.89 46.71 30.65
CA ARG A 62 -5.75 47.64 31.42
C ARG A 62 -7.23 47.36 31.17
N GLY A 63 -8.03 47.52 32.23
CA GLY A 63 -9.44 47.17 32.29
C GLY A 63 -10.38 48.14 31.58
N GLY A 64 -11.61 47.67 31.36
CA GLY A 64 -12.71 48.45 30.82
C GLY A 64 -13.92 47.56 30.54
N ARG A 65 -14.92 47.66 31.42
CA ARG A 65 -16.37 47.46 31.25
C ARG A 65 -16.83 46.49 30.15
N ARG A 66 -17.50 45.40 30.57
CA ARG A 66 -18.31 44.52 29.71
C ARG A 66 -19.44 45.32 29.03
N PRO A 67 -19.53 45.36 27.69
CA PRO A 67 -20.76 45.74 27.02
C PRO A 67 -21.69 44.53 26.94
N ALA A 68 -22.97 44.79 27.17
CA ALA A 68 -24.06 43.82 27.14
C ALA A 68 -24.14 43.05 25.80
N ASP A 69 -24.55 41.79 25.93
CA ASP A 69 -24.89 40.87 24.84
C ASP A 69 -25.87 41.52 23.86
N ARG A 70 -25.33 42.03 22.75
CA ARG A 70 -26.12 42.20 21.53
C ARG A 70 -26.09 40.85 20.83
N HIS A 71 -27.23 40.16 20.85
CA HIS A 71 -27.50 39.04 19.95
C HIS A 71 -27.23 39.48 18.51
N ALA A 72 -26.00 39.24 18.04
CA ALA A 72 -25.74 39.08 16.62
C ALA A 72 -26.61 37.90 16.20
N ARG A 73 -27.62 38.19 15.38
CA ARG A 73 -28.37 37.15 14.66
C ARG A 73 -27.30 36.30 13.97
N GLY A 74 -27.10 35.09 14.47
CA GLY A 74 -26.17 34.15 13.87
C GLY A 74 -26.59 33.99 12.42
N GLU A 75 -25.72 34.39 11.50
CA GLU A 75 -25.77 33.87 10.15
C GLU A 75 -25.87 32.36 10.30
N SER A 76 -26.92 31.77 9.74
CA SER A 76 -27.05 30.32 9.65
C SER A 76 -25.71 29.76 9.17
N PRO A 77 -25.18 28.69 9.79
CA PRO A 77 -23.99 28.05 9.25
C PRO A 77 -24.24 27.78 7.77
N PRO A 78 -23.26 28.06 6.88
CA PRO A 78 -23.45 27.85 5.45
C PRO A 78 -23.99 26.43 5.25
N PRO A 79 -24.98 26.23 4.37
CA PRO A 79 -25.58 24.92 4.16
C PRO A 79 -24.45 23.92 3.98
N HIS A 80 -24.46 22.85 4.78
CA HIS A 80 -23.46 21.80 4.68
C HIS A 80 -23.34 21.44 3.19
N GLY A 81 -22.20 21.80 2.58
CA GLY A 81 -21.90 21.44 1.20
C GLY A 81 -22.10 19.95 1.01
N GLY A 82 -22.47 19.53 -0.20
CA GLY A 82 -22.96 18.19 -0.54
C GLY A 82 -22.41 17.04 0.30
N ILE A 83 -23.30 16.15 0.73
CA ILE A 83 -22.96 15.02 1.61
C ILE A 83 -22.07 14.05 0.83
N VAL A 84 -20.78 14.02 1.14
CA VAL A 84 -19.89 13.01 0.57
C VAL A 84 -20.31 11.62 1.04
N THR A 85 -20.61 10.74 0.10
CA THR A 85 -21.02 9.36 0.34
C THR A 85 -20.01 8.36 -0.21
N VAL A 86 -19.97 7.17 0.41
CA VAL A 86 -19.22 6.01 -0.10
C VAL A 86 -20.14 5.24 -1.03
N ARG A 87 -19.81 5.19 -2.33
CA ARG A 87 -20.56 4.39 -3.31
C ARG A 87 -19.73 3.20 -3.78
N ARG A 88 -20.34 2.01 -3.77
CA ARG A 88 -19.76 0.82 -4.40
C ARG A 88 -19.89 0.91 -5.92
N LEU A 89 -18.85 0.48 -6.62
CA LEU A 89 -18.77 0.44 -8.07
C LEU A 89 -18.60 -0.99 -8.55
N ASP A 90 -19.35 -1.38 -9.59
CA ASP A 90 -19.16 -2.64 -10.32
C ASP A 90 -17.99 -2.51 -11.32
N LYS A 91 -16.81 -2.16 -10.78
CA LYS A 91 -15.58 -1.97 -11.54
C LYS A 91 -14.49 -2.87 -10.96
N PRO A 92 -14.39 -4.13 -11.41
CA PRO A 92 -13.32 -5.01 -10.97
C PRO A 92 -11.97 -4.58 -11.55
N PHE A 93 -10.91 -4.85 -10.79
CA PHE A 93 -9.53 -4.68 -11.25
C PHE A 93 -8.82 -6.03 -11.28
N SER A 94 -7.97 -6.24 -12.29
CA SER A 94 -7.21 -7.47 -12.41
C SER A 94 -6.19 -7.63 -11.27
N GLU A 95 -5.90 -8.88 -10.92
CA GLU A 95 -4.88 -9.22 -9.91
C GLU A 95 -3.53 -8.53 -10.22
N GLU A 96 -3.12 -8.51 -11.48
CA GLU A 96 -1.87 -7.89 -11.92
C GLU A 96 -1.81 -6.39 -11.61
N ARG A 97 -2.89 -5.65 -11.86
CA ARG A 97 -2.96 -4.20 -11.56
C ARG A 97 -2.92 -3.95 -10.06
N ILE A 98 -3.67 -4.75 -9.30
CA ILE A 98 -3.69 -4.69 -7.83
C ILE A 98 -2.30 -4.99 -7.26
N ARG A 99 -1.66 -6.06 -7.72
CA ARG A 99 -0.31 -6.47 -7.28
C ARG A 99 0.74 -5.42 -7.59
N ARG A 100 0.66 -4.80 -8.77
CA ARG A 100 1.56 -3.70 -9.17
C ARG A 100 1.41 -2.49 -8.26
N SER A 101 0.18 -2.08 -7.96
CA SER A 101 -0.12 -0.97 -7.04
C SER A 101 0.43 -1.25 -5.63
N ILE A 102 0.12 -2.43 -5.06
CA ILE A 102 0.64 -2.84 -3.74
C ILE A 102 2.17 -2.83 -3.73
N SER A 103 2.80 -3.47 -4.70
CA SER A 103 4.27 -3.58 -4.77
C SER A 103 4.93 -2.21 -4.89
N ARG A 104 4.35 -1.30 -5.66
CA ARG A 104 4.80 0.09 -5.80
C ARG A 104 4.73 0.83 -4.47
N ILE A 105 3.58 0.79 -3.80
CA ILE A 105 3.39 1.50 -2.52
C ILE A 105 4.30 0.91 -1.43
N LEU A 106 4.41 -0.42 -1.32
CA LEU A 106 5.31 -1.03 -0.34
C LEU A 106 6.77 -0.66 -0.60
N ARG A 107 7.21 -0.63 -1.87
CA ARG A 107 8.60 -0.28 -2.26
C ARG A 107 8.95 1.16 -1.93
N GLU A 108 8.03 2.08 -2.19
CA GLU A 108 8.24 3.53 -2.01
C GLU A 108 8.29 3.96 -0.53
N ASN A 109 7.89 3.09 0.41
CA ASN A 109 7.71 3.45 1.82
C ASN A 109 8.46 2.52 2.76
N ALA A 110 9.37 3.09 3.56
CA ALA A 110 10.16 2.34 4.54
C ALA A 110 9.47 2.17 5.91
N LEU A 111 8.55 3.09 6.25
CA LEU A 111 7.84 3.13 7.52
C LEU A 111 6.37 2.76 7.34
N CYS A 112 5.80 2.19 8.39
CA CYS A 112 4.38 1.90 8.50
C CYS A 112 3.89 2.29 9.90
N SER A 113 2.59 2.51 10.03
CA SER A 113 1.93 2.55 11.33
C SER A 113 1.18 1.25 11.56
N ILE A 114 1.36 0.66 12.74
CA ILE A 114 0.81 -0.63 13.14
C ILE A 114 -0.20 -0.38 14.24
N SER A 115 -1.39 -0.96 14.12
CA SER A 115 -2.41 -1.02 15.15
C SER A 115 -2.52 -2.45 15.69
N THR A 116 -2.51 -2.57 17.01
CA THR A 116 -2.70 -3.83 17.75
C THR A 116 -3.78 -3.64 18.81
N VAL A 117 -4.31 -4.74 19.34
CA VAL A 117 -5.38 -4.72 20.35
C VAL A 117 -4.78 -4.88 21.75
N ALA A 118 -4.86 -3.82 22.55
CA ALA A 118 -4.48 -3.84 23.96
C ALA A 118 -5.63 -4.39 24.85
N PRO A 119 -5.35 -4.75 26.12
CA PRO A 119 -6.38 -5.20 27.06
C PRO A 119 -7.61 -4.27 27.11
N GLY A 120 -8.79 -4.86 27.24
CA GLY A 120 -10.06 -4.12 27.19
C GLY A 120 -10.44 -3.63 25.79
N HIS A 121 -9.99 -4.32 24.74
CA HIS A 121 -10.25 -4.00 23.32
C HIS A 121 -9.84 -2.57 22.92
N ARG A 122 -8.80 -2.03 23.56
CA ARG A 122 -8.30 -0.68 23.27
C ARG A 122 -7.34 -0.71 22.09
N PRO A 123 -7.46 0.21 21.11
CA PRO A 123 -6.48 0.29 20.04
C PRO A 123 -5.13 0.79 20.59
N HIS A 124 -4.05 0.24 20.08
CA HIS A 124 -2.69 0.72 20.32
C HIS A 124 -1.97 0.90 18.99
N ILE A 125 -1.44 2.09 18.74
CA ILE A 125 -0.72 2.42 17.51
C ILE A 125 0.77 2.66 17.78
N ASN A 126 1.63 2.15 16.89
CA ASN A 126 3.06 2.47 16.87
C ASN A 126 3.56 2.59 15.43
N THR A 127 4.77 3.14 15.26
CA THR A 127 5.47 3.20 13.97
C THR A 127 6.58 2.16 13.93
N ALA A 128 6.83 1.55 12.77
CA ALA A 128 7.93 0.62 12.57
C ALA A 128 8.50 0.68 11.15
N TYR A 129 9.80 0.40 11.03
CA TYR A 129 10.38 -0.03 9.76
C TYR A 129 9.90 -1.45 9.44
N PHE A 130 9.61 -1.71 8.17
CA PHE A 130 9.13 -3.02 7.73
C PHE A 130 9.83 -3.49 6.47
N CYS A 131 9.84 -4.79 6.24
CA CYS A 131 10.19 -5.41 4.96
C CYS A 131 9.08 -6.37 4.54
N TYR A 132 9.14 -6.89 3.31
CA TYR A 132 8.06 -7.72 2.76
C TYR A 132 8.58 -8.66 1.67
N THR A 133 7.86 -9.77 1.46
CA THR A 133 8.09 -10.71 0.36
C THR A 133 7.10 -10.49 -0.80
N SER A 134 7.35 -11.13 -1.95
CA SER A 134 6.41 -11.16 -3.09
C SER A 134 5.05 -11.77 -2.75
N ASP A 135 5.02 -12.64 -1.73
CA ASP A 135 3.82 -13.35 -1.26
C ASP A 135 3.03 -12.55 -0.22
N LEU A 136 3.36 -11.26 -0.05
CA LEU A 136 2.73 -10.35 0.92
C LEU A 136 2.80 -10.89 2.34
N VAL A 137 3.97 -11.41 2.70
CA VAL A 137 4.38 -11.59 4.09
C VAL A 137 5.18 -10.36 4.48
N LEU A 138 4.71 -9.63 5.49
CA LEU A 138 5.40 -8.45 5.98
C LEU A 138 6.13 -8.81 7.28
N TYR A 139 7.29 -8.20 7.49
CA TYR A 139 8.03 -8.33 8.73
C TYR A 139 8.40 -6.97 9.29
N PHE A 140 8.39 -6.86 10.62
CA PHE A 140 8.98 -5.72 11.33
C PHE A 140 9.88 -6.24 12.46
N LEU A 141 10.88 -5.45 12.81
CA LEU A 141 11.83 -5.75 13.89
C LEU A 141 11.48 -4.88 15.09
N SER A 142 11.30 -5.49 16.27
CA SER A 142 10.92 -4.74 17.47
C SER A 142 11.34 -5.43 18.76
N ASP A 143 11.39 -4.63 19.83
CA ASP A 143 11.62 -5.11 21.19
C ASP A 143 10.42 -5.97 21.66
N PRO A 144 10.63 -7.23 22.07
CA PRO A 144 9.56 -8.08 22.61
C PRO A 144 8.78 -7.46 23.78
N ASP A 145 9.41 -6.62 24.60
CA ASP A 145 8.77 -6.00 25.77
C ASP A 145 7.94 -4.75 25.41
N SER A 146 8.01 -4.31 24.16
CA SER A 146 7.17 -3.22 23.68
C SER A 146 5.67 -3.57 23.74
N ARG A 147 4.82 -2.55 23.92
CA ARG A 147 3.39 -2.75 24.14
C ARG A 147 2.69 -3.45 22.96
N HIS A 148 2.99 -3.07 21.72
CA HIS A 148 2.41 -3.72 20.54
C HIS A 148 2.86 -5.17 20.39
N CYS A 149 4.09 -5.53 20.80
CA CYS A 149 4.56 -6.91 20.79
C CYS A 149 3.83 -7.77 21.84
N ARG A 150 3.72 -7.28 23.07
CA ARG A 150 2.94 -7.93 24.14
C ARG A 150 1.45 -8.04 23.81
N ASN A 151 0.90 -7.08 23.05
CA ASN A 151 -0.46 -7.18 22.53
C ASN A 151 -0.60 -8.37 21.57
N LEU A 152 0.37 -8.58 20.67
CA LEU A 152 0.35 -9.68 19.69
C LEU A 152 0.46 -11.07 20.32
N GLU A 153 1.11 -11.19 21.48
CA GLU A 153 1.13 -12.44 22.23
C GLU A 153 -0.26 -12.84 22.77
N ARG A 154 -1.12 -11.85 23.01
CA ARG A 154 -2.49 -12.06 23.54
C ARG A 154 -3.54 -12.12 22.45
N SER A 155 -3.38 -11.32 21.40
CA SER A 155 -4.32 -11.18 20.29
C SER A 155 -3.53 -11.02 19.00
N PRO A 156 -3.66 -11.95 18.03
CA PRO A 156 -2.94 -11.85 16.77
C PRO A 156 -3.49 -10.73 15.86
N SER A 157 -4.63 -10.10 16.19
CA SER A 157 -5.23 -9.05 15.37
C SER A 157 -4.28 -7.87 15.18
N LEU A 158 -3.90 -7.62 13.93
CA LEU A 158 -3.03 -6.52 13.53
C LEU A 158 -3.61 -5.83 12.30
N ALA A 159 -3.60 -4.49 12.32
CA ALA A 159 -3.78 -3.68 11.12
C ALA A 159 -2.52 -2.84 10.88
N MET A 160 -2.21 -2.56 9.62
CA MET A 160 -1.06 -1.77 9.22
C MET A 160 -1.47 -0.76 8.15
N THR A 161 -0.99 0.47 8.25
CA THR A 161 -1.08 1.45 7.18
C THR A 161 0.30 1.81 6.64
N VAL A 162 0.40 1.89 5.32
CA VAL A 162 1.61 2.29 4.59
C VAL A 162 1.18 3.35 3.58
N PHE A 163 1.69 4.56 3.72
CA PHE A 163 1.36 5.66 2.82
C PHE A 163 2.58 6.54 2.64
N ARG A 164 2.64 7.23 1.50
CA ARG A 164 3.68 8.22 1.26
C ARG A 164 3.45 9.39 2.21
N SER A 165 4.39 9.72 3.07
CA SER A 165 4.20 10.85 4.02
C SER A 165 4.49 12.22 3.39
N VAL A 166 5.09 12.24 2.19
CA VAL A 166 5.50 13.43 1.45
C VAL A 166 4.60 13.71 0.22
N GLN A 167 3.37 13.19 0.23
CA GLN A 167 2.38 13.52 -0.81
C GLN A 167 1.83 14.93 -0.56
N GLU A 168 1.52 15.62 -1.65
CA GLU A 168 0.99 16.97 -1.61
C GLU A 168 -0.53 16.91 -1.46
N TRP A 169 -1.07 17.78 -0.61
CA TRP A 169 -2.52 17.90 -0.46
C TRP A 169 -3.17 18.26 -1.80
N GLY A 170 -4.05 17.38 -2.30
CA GLY A 170 -4.71 17.52 -3.59
C GLY A 170 -3.90 17.03 -4.79
N GLY A 171 -2.75 16.39 -4.56
CA GLY A 171 -2.01 15.61 -5.55
C GLY A 171 -2.62 14.21 -5.75
N GLN A 172 -1.84 13.30 -6.32
CA GLN A 172 -2.24 11.91 -6.50
C GLN A 172 -1.88 11.08 -5.27
N ASP A 173 -2.88 10.81 -4.43
CA ASP A 173 -2.67 10.08 -3.19
C ASP A 173 -2.49 8.58 -3.44
N ARG A 174 -1.61 7.98 -2.63
CA ARG A 174 -1.45 6.52 -2.58
C ARG A 174 -1.15 6.00 -1.18
N GLY A 175 -1.74 4.86 -0.86
CA GLY A 175 -1.57 4.21 0.43
C GLY A 175 -2.28 2.85 0.51
N LEU A 176 -1.87 2.07 1.49
CA LEU A 176 -2.40 0.75 1.82
C LEU A 176 -2.93 0.74 3.24
N GLN A 177 -4.06 0.09 3.41
CA GLN A 177 -4.63 -0.31 4.70
C GLN A 177 -4.70 -1.83 4.69
N LEU A 178 -3.89 -2.47 5.50
CA LEU A 178 -3.73 -3.92 5.57
C LEU A 178 -4.34 -4.44 6.87
N PHE A 179 -5.06 -5.55 6.78
CA PHE A 179 -5.73 -6.19 7.91
C PHE A 179 -5.40 -7.67 7.94
N GLY A 180 -5.14 -8.22 9.11
CA GLY A 180 -4.92 -9.66 9.28
C GLY A 180 -4.28 -10.00 10.62
N THR A 181 -3.36 -10.97 10.59
CA THR A 181 -2.77 -11.53 11.82
C THR A 181 -1.27 -11.29 11.91
N GLY A 182 -0.81 -10.80 13.06
CA GLY A 182 0.60 -10.67 13.44
C GLY A 182 1.01 -11.69 14.50
N ALA A 183 2.26 -12.15 14.45
CA ALA A 183 2.85 -12.99 15.49
C ALA A 183 4.38 -12.85 15.51
N ARG A 184 5.02 -13.19 16.63
CA ARG A 184 6.48 -13.31 16.68
C ARG A 184 6.94 -14.40 15.70
N THR A 185 7.96 -14.09 14.90
CA THR A 185 8.56 -15.05 13.98
C THR A 185 9.37 -16.07 14.76
N SER A 186 9.26 -17.35 14.41
CA SER A 186 9.95 -18.46 15.09
C SER A 186 10.52 -19.47 14.09
N GLY A 187 11.45 -20.30 14.56
CA GLY A 187 12.08 -21.36 13.77
C GLY A 187 12.79 -20.85 12.51
N ARG A 188 12.71 -21.62 11.42
CA ARG A 188 13.39 -21.31 10.15
C ARG A 188 12.97 -19.97 9.54
N ALA A 189 11.74 -19.51 9.83
CA ALA A 189 11.22 -18.25 9.29
C ALA A 189 11.97 -17.01 9.82
N VAL A 190 12.69 -17.11 10.93
CA VAL A 190 13.50 -15.99 11.46
C VAL A 190 14.61 -15.63 10.48
N ALA A 191 15.30 -16.63 9.94
CA ALA A 191 16.37 -16.42 8.98
C ALA A 191 15.86 -15.84 7.65
N ASP A 192 14.65 -16.23 7.21
CA ASP A 192 14.00 -15.62 6.04
C ASP A 192 13.63 -14.16 6.27
N ALA A 193 13.07 -13.84 7.45
CA ALA A 193 12.75 -12.48 7.84
C ALA A 193 14.01 -11.60 7.90
N GLU A 194 15.09 -12.09 8.51
CA GLU A 194 16.36 -11.38 8.60
C GLU A 194 16.97 -11.14 7.21
N ARG A 195 17.00 -12.15 6.34
CA ARG A 195 17.47 -11.99 4.95
C ARG A 195 16.66 -10.93 4.20
N THR A 196 15.34 -10.97 4.31
CA THR A 196 14.45 -10.01 3.65
C THR A 196 14.65 -8.60 4.19
N TYR A 197 14.83 -8.46 5.51
CA TYR A 197 15.08 -7.18 6.17
C TYR A 197 16.45 -6.60 5.80
N ALA A 198 17.51 -7.42 5.81
CA ALA A 198 18.85 -7.03 5.41
C ALA A 198 18.95 -6.66 3.93
N ALA A 199 18.22 -7.36 3.05
CA ALA A 199 18.13 -7.00 1.63
C ALA A 199 17.48 -5.62 1.42
N ARG A 200 16.53 -5.25 2.29
CA ARG A 200 15.84 -3.96 2.21
C ARG A 200 16.66 -2.81 2.82
N PHE A 201 17.36 -3.06 3.92
CA PHE A 201 18.02 -2.04 4.71
C PHE A 201 19.54 -2.26 4.75
N ALA A 202 20.27 -1.64 3.82
CA ALA A 202 21.72 -1.75 3.74
C ALA A 202 22.47 -1.39 5.05
N PRO A 203 22.06 -0.36 5.84
CA PRO A 203 22.70 -0.11 7.14
C PRO A 203 22.56 -1.27 8.12
N TYR A 204 21.39 -1.92 8.18
CA TYR A 204 21.18 -3.11 8.99
C TYR A 204 22.13 -4.23 8.57
N ALA A 205 22.20 -4.52 7.27
CA ALA A 205 23.09 -5.55 6.73
C ALA A 205 24.57 -5.27 7.04
N LYS A 206 24.99 -3.99 6.96
CA LYS A 206 26.35 -3.56 7.30
C LYS A 206 26.65 -3.80 8.78
N TRP A 207 25.77 -3.36 9.68
CA TRP A 207 25.97 -3.53 11.12
C TRP A 207 26.05 -5.00 11.53
N MET A 208 25.20 -5.85 10.97
CA MET A 208 25.19 -7.29 11.29
C MET A 208 26.47 -8.02 10.87
N LYS A 209 27.23 -7.48 9.90
CA LYS A 209 28.53 -8.01 9.43
C LYS A 209 29.74 -7.23 9.95
N GLY A 210 29.52 -6.11 10.62
CA GLY A 210 30.56 -5.15 10.97
C GLY A 210 31.53 -5.66 12.03
N MET A 211 32.81 -5.29 11.88
CA MET A 211 33.89 -5.69 12.78
C MET A 211 34.42 -4.53 13.62
N SER A 212 33.91 -3.30 13.46
CA SER A 212 34.27 -2.21 14.37
C SER A 212 33.55 -2.34 15.71
N ARG A 213 34.09 -1.72 16.78
CA ARG A 213 33.43 -1.68 18.10
C ARG A 213 32.05 -1.01 18.04
N ALA A 214 31.89 0.02 17.21
CA ALA A 214 30.61 0.72 17.05
C ALA A 214 29.57 -0.18 16.38
N GLU A 215 29.93 -0.85 15.28
CA GLU A 215 29.01 -1.75 14.55
C GLU A 215 28.63 -2.97 15.40
N ARG A 216 29.59 -3.57 16.13
CA ARG A 216 29.28 -4.68 17.06
C ARG A 216 28.29 -4.27 18.14
N ARG A 217 28.40 -3.07 18.71
CA ARG A 217 27.43 -2.55 19.68
C ARG A 217 26.05 -2.38 19.06
N GLN A 218 25.98 -1.83 17.85
CA GLN A 218 24.71 -1.67 17.14
C GLN A 218 24.06 -3.02 16.80
N ALA A 219 24.86 -4.00 16.36
CA ALA A 219 24.40 -5.35 16.08
C ALA A 219 23.89 -6.05 17.36
N ALA A 220 24.56 -5.87 18.50
CA ALA A 220 24.11 -6.44 19.77
C ALA A 220 22.72 -5.89 20.18
N LEU A 221 22.49 -4.58 20.03
CA LEU A 221 21.18 -3.97 20.26
C LEU A 221 20.11 -4.52 19.31
N LEU A 222 20.42 -4.65 18.02
CA LEU A 222 19.46 -5.18 17.05
C LEU A 222 19.18 -6.68 17.24
N ARG A 223 20.13 -7.44 17.80
CA ARG A 223 19.95 -8.86 18.14
C ARG A 223 19.08 -9.07 19.38
N SER A 224 18.90 -8.06 20.24
CA SER A 224 17.92 -8.17 21.33
C SER A 224 16.48 -8.01 20.84
N TYR A 225 16.29 -7.52 19.60
CA TYR A 225 14.97 -7.37 19.01
C TYR A 225 14.55 -8.68 18.34
N ALA A 226 13.24 -8.89 18.21
CA ALA A 226 12.67 -10.02 17.50
C ALA A 226 11.97 -9.58 16.21
N PHE A 227 12.04 -10.43 15.20
CA PHE A 227 11.20 -10.29 14.02
C PHE A 227 9.78 -10.71 14.34
N TYR A 228 8.82 -9.93 13.85
CA TYR A 228 7.40 -10.23 13.88
C TYR A 228 6.90 -10.33 12.45
N ARG A 229 6.10 -11.35 12.18
CA ARG A 229 5.48 -11.62 10.90
C ARG A 229 4.04 -11.13 10.91
N PHE A 230 3.65 -10.41 9.86
CA PHE A 230 2.28 -9.99 9.60
C PHE A 230 1.79 -10.62 8.29
N LEU A 231 0.62 -11.25 8.38
CA LEU A 231 -0.07 -11.92 7.28
C LEU A 231 -1.40 -11.20 7.01
N PRO A 232 -1.44 -10.20 6.10
CA PRO A 232 -2.69 -9.55 5.73
C PRO A 232 -3.62 -10.53 4.99
N ASP A 233 -4.88 -10.64 5.39
CA ASP A 233 -5.92 -11.37 4.66
C ASP A 233 -6.76 -10.44 3.77
N ARG A 234 -6.71 -9.13 4.04
CA ARG A 234 -7.43 -8.09 3.30
C ARG A 234 -6.58 -6.83 3.19
N ILE A 235 -6.65 -6.19 2.02
CA ILE A 235 -5.94 -4.95 1.71
C ILE A 235 -6.93 -3.98 1.07
N LYS A 236 -7.03 -2.77 1.60
CA LYS A 236 -7.70 -1.64 0.96
C LYS A 236 -6.64 -0.66 0.44
N ILE A 237 -6.79 -0.26 -0.81
CA ILE A 237 -5.77 0.41 -1.61
C ILE A 237 -6.35 1.73 -2.10
N LEU A 238 -5.61 2.80 -1.85
CA LEU A 238 -5.77 4.07 -2.55
C LEU A 238 -4.55 4.22 -3.47
N ASP A 239 -4.79 4.43 -4.75
CA ASP A 239 -3.76 4.71 -5.73
C ASP A 239 -4.39 5.47 -6.88
N GLU A 240 -4.49 6.79 -6.72
CA GLU A 240 -5.30 7.62 -7.61
C GLU A 240 -4.74 7.64 -9.04
N ALA A 241 -3.43 7.43 -9.20
CA ALA A 241 -2.79 7.30 -10.50
C ALA A 241 -3.18 6.01 -11.24
N GLU A 242 -3.48 4.93 -10.51
CA GLU A 242 -3.82 3.63 -11.09
C GLU A 242 -5.33 3.43 -11.23
N PHE A 243 -6.10 3.77 -10.19
CA PHE A 243 -7.52 3.45 -10.11
C PHE A 243 -8.45 4.64 -10.37
N GLY A 244 -7.94 5.86 -10.24
CA GLY A 244 -8.67 7.12 -10.36
C GLY A 244 -8.87 7.83 -9.01
N GLY A 245 -9.19 9.13 -9.07
CA GLY A 245 -9.38 9.98 -7.90
C GLY A 245 -10.46 9.45 -6.95
N ALA A 246 -10.15 9.44 -5.65
CA ALA A 246 -11.04 8.97 -4.60
C ALA A 246 -11.59 7.54 -4.76
N ILE A 247 -10.93 6.70 -5.57
CA ILE A 247 -11.28 5.28 -5.74
C ILE A 247 -10.43 4.43 -4.79
N PHE A 248 -11.13 3.63 -3.99
CA PHE A 248 -10.54 2.63 -3.13
C PHE A 248 -10.82 1.23 -3.67
N VAL A 249 -9.77 0.43 -3.79
CA VAL A 249 -9.87 -0.97 -4.20
C VAL A 249 -9.59 -1.85 -2.99
N THR A 250 -10.52 -2.74 -2.65
CA THR A 250 -10.29 -3.77 -1.64
C THR A 250 -10.05 -5.10 -2.31
N ALA A 251 -9.01 -5.80 -1.85
CA ALA A 251 -8.64 -7.13 -2.29
C ALA A 251 -8.47 -8.08 -1.09
N LEU A 252 -8.75 -9.36 -1.33
CA LEU A 252 -8.52 -10.46 -0.41
C LEU A 252 -7.25 -11.22 -0.79
N ILE A 253 -6.51 -11.65 0.22
CA ILE A 253 -5.25 -12.37 0.07
C ILE A 253 -5.50 -13.85 0.37
N VAL A 254 -5.43 -14.66 -0.68
CA VAL A 254 -5.64 -16.11 -0.58
C VAL A 254 -4.28 -16.79 -0.64
N ARG A 255 -3.87 -17.38 0.48
CA ARG A 255 -2.59 -18.09 0.62
C ARG A 255 -2.77 -19.57 0.33
N GLY A 256 -2.07 -20.09 -0.67
CA GLY A 256 -2.06 -21.51 -1.00
C GLY A 256 -1.04 -22.31 -0.20
N ARG A 257 -1.17 -23.65 -0.24
CA ARG A 257 -0.36 -24.60 0.55
C ARG A 257 1.13 -24.64 0.16
N ARG A 258 1.50 -24.14 -1.03
CA ARG A 258 2.87 -24.15 -1.57
C ARG A 258 3.52 -22.76 -1.60
N GLY A 259 3.00 -21.81 -0.82
CA GLY A 259 3.52 -20.44 -0.79
C GLY A 259 3.06 -19.55 -1.93
N ASN A 260 2.17 -20.02 -2.83
CA ASN A 260 1.55 -19.17 -3.83
C ASN A 260 0.47 -18.29 -3.19
N THR A 261 0.67 -16.97 -3.23
CA THR A 261 -0.34 -15.99 -2.80
C THR A 261 -1.10 -15.46 -4.00
N ALA A 262 -2.42 -15.69 -4.04
CA ALA A 262 -3.33 -15.07 -5.00
C ALA A 262 -3.98 -13.82 -4.38
N ILE A 263 -4.14 -12.77 -5.18
CA ILE A 263 -4.80 -11.52 -4.77
C ILE A 263 -6.11 -11.39 -5.55
N ARG A 264 -7.23 -11.49 -4.83
CA ARG A 264 -8.56 -11.45 -5.44
C ARG A 264 -9.19 -10.09 -5.18
N TRP A 265 -9.57 -9.39 -6.23
CA TRP A 265 -10.45 -8.23 -6.12
C TRP A 265 -11.73 -8.61 -5.34
N SER A 266 -12.21 -7.69 -4.52
CA SER A 266 -13.43 -7.88 -3.72
C SER A 266 -14.43 -6.74 -3.89
N VAL A 267 -14.00 -5.48 -3.73
CA VAL A 267 -14.89 -4.33 -3.89
C VAL A 267 -14.12 -3.12 -4.37
N THR A 268 -14.80 -2.31 -5.19
CA THR A 268 -14.34 -0.97 -5.55
C THR A 268 -15.32 0.04 -4.96
N GLU A 269 -14.79 1.03 -4.24
CA GLU A 269 -15.57 2.10 -3.61
C GLU A 269 -15.07 3.44 -4.15
N ARG A 270 -15.98 4.39 -4.35
CA ARG A 270 -15.66 5.78 -4.66
C ARG A 270 -16.25 6.68 -3.60
N LEU A 271 -15.46 7.66 -3.14
CA LEU A 271 -16.01 8.80 -2.41
C LEU A 271 -16.53 9.81 -3.44
N SER A 272 -17.82 10.14 -3.35
CA SER A 272 -18.49 11.08 -4.25
C SER A 272 -19.31 12.07 -3.44
N PRO A 273 -19.46 13.34 -3.88
CA PRO A 273 -20.41 14.28 -3.29
C PRO A 273 -21.87 13.83 -3.44
#